data_AF-A0A7T5JM22-F1
#
_entry.id   AF-A0A7T5JM22-F1
#
_cell.length_a   1.000
_cell.length_b   1.000
_cell.length_c   1.000
_cell.angle_alpha   90.00
_cell.angle_beta   90.00
_cell.angle_gamma   90.00
#
_symmetry.space_group_name_H-M   'P 1'
#
loop_
_entity.id
_entity.type
_entity.pdbx_description
1 polymer ?
#
loop_
_entity_poly.entity_id
_entity_poly.type
_entity_poly.pdbx_seq_one_letter_code
_entity_poly.pdbx_strand_id
1 'polypeptide(L)'
;MIPFRHHLISLAAVFLSLGIGILLGGMTGQSWFSFNEQEWLSQMEKRYHQALKSNQELKQQINRLLAEMEKNNTEAAHLMAVRYADAMQGKRIYVWHEAEAPVAPLRKLLERTGLELVPYKGGGTAIDGPLLAFGGARPAWLDELPEEVRWLHLDQLPQTFSQQWELLDRLQKMLTEMKTEREKS
;
A
#
# COMPACT_ATOMS: atom_id res chain seq x y z
N MET A 1 -60.20 -67.72 1.05
CA MET A 1 -60.90 -66.41 1.16
C MET A 1 -60.40 -65.71 2.39
N ILE A 2 -59.52 -64.71 2.24
CA ILE A 2 -59.08 -63.89 3.36
C ILE A 2 -60.32 -63.10 3.86
N PRO A 3 -60.64 -63.10 5.16
CA PRO A 3 -61.88 -62.52 5.64
C PRO A 3 -61.92 -61.01 5.40
N PHE A 4 -62.99 -60.55 4.75
CA PHE A 4 -63.31 -59.13 4.45
C PHE A 4 -63.13 -58.17 5.64
N ARG A 5 -63.24 -58.69 6.87
CA ARG A 5 -62.98 -57.95 8.12
C ARG A 5 -61.55 -57.39 8.22
N HIS A 6 -60.54 -58.10 7.72
CA HIS A 6 -59.15 -57.62 7.77
C HIS A 6 -58.90 -56.46 6.80
N HIS A 7 -59.56 -56.46 5.64
CA HIS A 7 -59.45 -55.36 4.67
C HIS A 7 -60.08 -54.06 5.17
N LEU A 8 -61.19 -54.15 5.91
CA LEU A 8 -61.83 -52.97 6.53
C LEU A 8 -60.95 -52.32 7.60
N ILE A 9 -60.31 -53.13 8.44
CA ILE A 9 -59.42 -52.63 9.51
C ILE A 9 -58.17 -51.97 8.92
N SER A 10 -57.55 -52.57 7.90
CA SER A 10 -56.36 -51.96 7.26
C SER A 10 -56.73 -50.66 6.54
N LEU A 11 -57.89 -50.61 5.87
CA LEU A 11 -58.36 -49.41 5.19
C LEU A 11 -58.59 -48.27 6.18
N ALA A 12 -59.27 -48.56 7.30
CA ALA A 12 -59.49 -47.58 8.37
C ALA A 12 -58.17 -47.05 8.95
N ALA A 13 -57.19 -47.94 9.19
CA ALA A 13 -55.88 -47.56 9.70
C ALA A 13 -55.11 -46.62 8.74
N VAL A 14 -55.15 -46.89 7.43
CA VAL A 14 -54.52 -46.04 6.41
C VAL A 14 -55.15 -44.65 6.38
N PHE A 15 -56.48 -44.56 6.40
CA PHE A 15 -57.18 -43.27 6.42
C PHE A 15 -56.93 -42.49 7.72
N LEU A 16 -56.85 -43.17 8.87
CA LEU A 16 -56.56 -42.54 10.15
C LEU A 16 -55.13 -41.99 10.18
N SER A 17 -54.16 -42.76 9.69
CA SER A 17 -52.77 -42.32 9.56
C SER A 17 -52.62 -41.12 8.63
N LEU A 18 -53.36 -41.11 7.51
CA LEU A 18 -53.37 -39.99 6.56
C LEU A 18 -53.99 -38.74 7.20
N GLY A 19 -55.11 -38.88 7.90
CA GLY A 19 -55.77 -37.77 8.58
C GLY A 19 -54.91 -37.16 9.69
N ILE A 20 -54.25 -38.00 10.50
CA ILE A 20 -53.31 -37.55 11.54
C ILE A 20 -52.07 -36.89 10.91
N GLY A 21 -51.55 -37.45 9.82
CA GLY A 21 -50.41 -36.88 9.09
C GLY A 21 -50.70 -35.50 8.51
N ILE A 22 -51.91 -35.28 7.98
CA ILE A 22 -52.35 -33.98 7.47
C ILE A 22 -52.61 -32.99 8.60
N LEU A 23 -53.23 -33.42 9.71
CA LEU A 23 -53.48 -32.55 10.87
C LEU A 23 -52.17 -32.06 11.51
N LEU A 24 -51.20 -32.97 11.69
CA LEU A 24 -49.88 -32.60 12.21
C LEU A 24 -49.09 -31.78 11.19
N GLY A 25 -49.02 -32.20 9.93
CA GLY A 25 -48.27 -31.49 8.89
C GLY A 25 -48.85 -30.12 8.51
N GLY A 26 -50.17 -29.95 8.59
CA GLY A 26 -50.87 -28.72 8.21
C GLY A 26 -50.91 -27.64 9.31
N MET A 27 -51.06 -28.03 10.58
CA MET A 27 -51.18 -27.05 11.68
C MET A 27 -49.86 -26.60 12.28
N THR A 28 -48.80 -27.42 12.28
CA THR A 28 -47.52 -27.03 12.91
C THR A 28 -46.59 -26.28 11.95
N GLY A 29 -46.83 -26.35 10.64
CA GLY A 29 -45.95 -25.78 9.62
C GLY A 29 -46.09 -24.27 9.39
N GLN A 30 -47.28 -23.68 9.51
CA GLN A 30 -47.49 -22.27 9.13
C GLN A 30 -47.26 -21.25 10.25
N SER A 31 -47.60 -21.58 11.50
CA SER A 31 -47.52 -20.63 12.62
C SER A 31 -46.12 -20.51 13.22
N TRP A 32 -45.34 -21.59 13.23
CA TRP A 32 -43.97 -21.58 13.77
C TRP A 32 -42.96 -20.96 12.80
N PHE A 33 -43.17 -21.15 11.48
CA PHE A 33 -42.27 -20.62 10.44
C PHE A 33 -42.35 -19.10 10.32
N SER A 34 -43.56 -18.54 10.36
CA SER A 34 -43.78 -17.09 10.17
C SER A 34 -43.16 -16.23 11.28
N PHE A 35 -43.16 -16.70 12.53
CA PHE A 35 -42.59 -15.97 13.65
C PHE A 35 -41.05 -15.98 13.62
N ASN A 36 -40.44 -17.10 13.23
CA ASN A 36 -38.98 -17.26 13.21
C ASN A 36 -38.32 -16.54 12.02
N GLU A 37 -39.01 -16.42 10.88
CA GLU A 37 -38.52 -15.68 9.72
C GLU A 37 -38.40 -14.17 9.97
N GLN A 38 -39.39 -13.55 10.63
CA GLN A 38 -39.34 -12.11 10.94
C GLN A 38 -38.22 -11.77 11.92
N GLU A 39 -38.04 -12.60 12.96
CA GLU A 39 -36.96 -12.42 13.93
C GLU A 39 -35.59 -12.58 13.28
N TRP A 40 -35.43 -13.58 12.39
CA TRP A 40 -34.21 -13.81 11.63
C TRP A 40 -33.88 -12.65 10.69
N LEU A 41 -34.87 -12.16 9.94
CA LEU A 41 -34.71 -11.01 9.04
C LEU A 41 -34.32 -9.74 9.81
N SER A 42 -34.96 -9.48 10.96
CA SER A 42 -34.61 -8.33 11.80
C SER A 42 -33.18 -8.44 12.35
N GLN A 43 -32.74 -9.62 12.74
CA GLN A 43 -31.35 -9.84 13.19
C GLN A 43 -30.34 -9.66 12.06
N MET A 44 -30.65 -10.14 10.85
CA MET A 44 -29.81 -9.93 9.67
C MET A 44 -29.71 -8.45 9.29
N GLU A 45 -30.82 -7.72 9.30
CA GLU A 45 -30.86 -6.28 9.04
C GLU A 45 -30.01 -5.50 10.06
N LYS A 46 -30.13 -5.83 11.35
CA LYS A 46 -29.28 -5.24 12.41
C LYS A 46 -27.80 -5.52 12.18
N ARG A 47 -27.42 -6.76 11.86
CA ARG A 47 -26.03 -7.13 11.56
C ARG A 47 -25.50 -6.41 10.32
N TYR A 48 -26.32 -6.28 9.28
CA TYR A 48 -25.98 -5.58 8.06
C TYR A 48 -25.74 -4.08 8.32
N HIS A 49 -26.64 -3.43 9.06
CA HIS A 49 -26.44 -2.03 9.45
C HIS A 49 -25.20 -1.83 10.33
N GLN A 50 -24.94 -2.76 11.26
CA GLN A 50 -23.75 -2.72 12.10
C GLN A 50 -22.47 -2.88 11.26
N ALA A 51 -22.47 -3.78 10.28
CA ALA A 51 -21.34 -3.98 9.37
C ALA A 51 -21.11 -2.77 8.45
N LEU A 52 -22.18 -2.14 7.96
CA LEU A 52 -22.08 -0.90 7.19
C LEU A 52 -21.49 0.23 8.02
N LYS A 53 -21.96 0.40 9.26
CA LYS A 53 -21.47 1.43 10.18
C LYS A 53 -19.99 1.20 10.51
N SER A 54 -19.60 -0.03 10.86
CA SER A 54 -18.20 -0.33 11.15
C SER A 54 -17.30 -0.13 9.92
N ASN A 55 -17.77 -0.45 8.72
CA ASN A 55 -17.03 -0.20 7.48
C ASN A 55 -16.81 1.31 7.26
N GLN A 56 -17.83 2.13 7.51
CA GLN A 56 -17.71 3.59 7.42
C GLN A 56 -16.74 4.15 8.47
N GLU A 57 -16.83 3.68 9.72
CA GLU A 57 -15.91 4.09 10.78
C GLU A 57 -14.46 3.69 10.46
N LEU A 58 -14.23 2.47 9.97
CA LEU A 58 -12.90 2.02 9.53
C LEU A 58 -12.35 2.87 8.40
N LYS A 59 -13.16 3.19 7.38
CA LYS A 59 -12.76 4.09 6.30
C LYS A 59 -12.37 5.47 6.81
N GLN A 60 -13.11 6.01 7.78
CA GLN A 60 -12.78 7.29 8.41
C GLN A 60 -11.47 7.21 9.20
N GLN A 61 -11.24 6.13 9.95
CA GLN A 61 -9.99 5.92 10.69
C GLN A 61 -8.79 5.81 9.74
N ILE A 62 -8.92 5.05 8.65
CA ILE A 62 -7.87 4.95 7.62
C ILE A 62 -7.55 6.32 7.03
N ASN A 63 -8.57 7.09 6.64
CA ASN A 63 -8.35 8.42 6.06
C ASN A 63 -7.67 9.38 7.04
N ARG A 64 -8.02 9.32 8.33
CA ARG A 64 -7.36 10.12 9.37
C ARG A 64 -5.90 9.73 9.55
N LEU A 65 -5.61 8.43 9.63
CA LEU A 65 -4.25 7.92 9.76
C LEU A 65 -3.38 8.30 8.55
N LEU A 66 -3.93 8.20 7.33
CA LEU A 66 -3.22 8.61 6.11
C LEU A 66 -2.87 10.10 6.14
N ALA A 67 -3.82 10.97 6.52
CA ALA A 67 -3.59 12.40 6.63
C ALA A 67 -2.54 12.74 7.72
N GLU A 68 -2.58 12.03 8.86
CA GLU A 68 -1.60 12.21 9.94
C GLU A 68 -0.20 11.75 9.53
N MET A 69 -0.09 10.63 8.81
CA MET A 69 1.19 10.18 8.25
C MET A 69 1.75 11.16 7.22
N GLU A 70 0.91 11.73 6.35
CA GLU A 70 1.35 12.71 5.36
C GLU A 70 1.87 13.99 6.02
N LYS A 71 1.18 14.47 7.06
CA LYS A 71 1.61 15.61 7.86
C LYS A 71 2.94 15.33 8.57
N ASN A 72 3.05 14.19 9.24
CA ASN A 72 4.26 13.78 9.96
C ASN A 72 5.45 13.63 9.00
N ASN A 73 5.24 13.06 7.82
CA ASN A 73 6.28 12.94 6.80
C ASN A 73 6.74 14.31 6.29
N THR A 74 5.82 15.27 6.14
CA THR A 74 6.16 16.63 5.68
C THR A 74 6.99 17.37 6.74
N GLU A 75 6.63 17.28 8.00
CA GLU A 75 7.38 17.87 9.11
C GLU A 75 8.77 17.22 9.25
N ALA A 76 8.83 15.89 9.17
CA ALA A 76 10.09 15.16 9.19
C ALA A 76 10.97 15.55 7.98
N ALA A 77 10.42 15.64 6.77
CA ALA A 77 11.15 16.11 5.58
C ALA A 77 11.73 17.52 5.77
N HIS A 78 11.00 18.41 6.43
CA HIS A 78 11.48 19.76 6.70
C HIS A 78 12.66 19.76 7.67
N LEU A 79 12.56 19.03 8.80
CA LEU A 79 13.65 18.89 9.77
C LEU A 79 14.90 18.26 9.16
N MET A 80 14.69 17.28 8.26
CA MET A 80 15.77 16.66 7.50
C MET A 80 16.44 17.66 6.56
N ALA A 81 15.66 18.40 5.76
CA ALA A 81 16.25 19.40 4.87
C ALA A 81 17.11 20.42 5.63
N VAL A 82 16.65 20.87 6.80
CA VAL A 82 17.41 21.79 7.67
C VAL A 82 18.72 21.15 8.17
N ARG A 83 18.69 19.89 8.62
CA ARG A 83 19.89 19.20 9.14
C ARG A 83 20.99 19.02 8.08
N TYR A 84 20.61 18.81 6.82
CA TYR A 84 21.56 18.53 5.74
C TYR A 84 21.89 19.75 4.89
N ALA A 85 21.08 20.83 4.97
CA ALA A 85 21.29 22.06 4.22
C ALA A 85 22.73 22.57 4.34
N ASP A 86 23.25 22.71 5.56
CA ASP A 86 24.62 23.23 5.76
C ASP A 86 25.72 22.36 5.14
N ALA A 87 25.52 21.04 5.07
CA ALA A 87 26.49 20.10 4.50
C ALA A 87 26.39 19.98 2.97
N MET A 88 25.25 20.37 2.40
CA MET A 88 24.87 20.15 1.01
C MET A 88 24.74 21.46 0.20
N GLN A 89 24.62 22.61 0.85
CA GLN A 89 24.40 23.89 0.18
C GLN A 89 25.52 24.23 -0.80
N GLY A 90 25.14 24.55 -2.04
CA GLY A 90 26.05 24.95 -3.11
C GLY A 90 26.87 23.81 -3.71
N LYS A 91 26.59 22.55 -3.35
CA LYS A 91 27.25 21.39 -3.95
C LYS A 91 26.49 20.91 -5.19
N ARG A 92 27.25 20.54 -6.22
CA ARG A 92 26.73 20.01 -7.48
C ARG A 92 26.60 18.49 -7.40
N ILE A 93 25.45 17.98 -7.83
CA ILE A 93 25.21 16.56 -8.02
C ILE A 93 24.82 16.33 -9.47
N TYR A 94 25.51 15.37 -10.09
CA TYR A 94 25.22 14.98 -11.45
C TYR A 94 24.11 13.93 -11.43
N VAL A 95 23.13 14.07 -12.33
CA VAL A 95 22.00 13.14 -12.41
C VAL A 95 21.89 12.60 -13.83
N TRP A 96 22.07 11.29 -13.96
CA TRP A 96 21.71 10.53 -15.14
C TRP A 96 20.39 9.82 -14.89
N HIS A 97 19.54 9.78 -15.90
CA HIS A 97 18.30 9.05 -15.86
C HIS A 97 17.98 8.43 -17.22
N GLU A 98 17.28 7.30 -17.20
CA GLU A 98 16.67 6.74 -18.40
C GLU A 98 15.61 7.70 -18.97
N ALA A 99 15.44 7.73 -20.29
CA ALA A 99 14.68 8.77 -21.01
C ALA A 99 13.21 8.90 -20.55
N GLU A 100 12.64 7.86 -19.95
CA GLU A 100 11.25 7.83 -19.48
C GLU A 100 11.08 8.16 -17.98
N ALA A 101 12.18 8.37 -17.23
CA ALA A 101 12.10 8.59 -15.79
C ALA A 101 11.65 10.03 -15.44
N PRO A 102 10.58 10.22 -14.63
CA PRO A 102 10.14 11.55 -14.21
C PRO A 102 11.07 12.12 -13.12
N VAL A 103 12.12 12.86 -13.50
CA VAL A 103 13.10 13.44 -12.56
C VAL A 103 12.61 14.71 -11.85
N ALA A 104 11.49 15.29 -12.30
CA ALA A 104 10.98 16.55 -11.76
C ALA A 104 10.69 16.54 -10.23
N PRO A 105 10.11 15.48 -9.63
CA PRO A 105 9.90 15.42 -8.18
C PRO A 105 11.21 15.37 -7.38
N LEU A 106 12.20 14.61 -7.87
CA LEU A 106 13.51 14.50 -7.24
C LEU A 106 14.26 15.83 -7.29
N ARG A 107 14.20 16.53 -8.43
CA ARG A 107 14.76 17.87 -8.57
C ARG A 107 14.23 18.80 -7.48
N LYS A 108 12.90 18.85 -7.29
CA LYS A 108 12.29 19.69 -6.24
C LYS A 108 12.74 19.30 -4.83
N LEU A 109 12.96 18.01 -4.57
CA LEU A 109 13.44 17.53 -3.28
C LEU A 109 14.88 17.99 -3.02
N LEU A 110 15.77 17.79 -3.99
CA LEU A 110 17.19 18.11 -3.83
C LEU A 110 17.45 19.63 -3.89
N GLU A 111 16.69 20.39 -4.68
CA GLU A 111 16.75 21.86 -4.69
C GLU A 111 16.36 22.44 -3.31
N ARG A 112 15.41 21.83 -2.60
CA ARG A 112 15.05 22.24 -1.22
C ARG A 112 16.17 22.03 -0.21
N THR A 113 17.09 21.10 -0.48
CA THR A 113 18.28 20.87 0.35
C THR A 113 19.47 21.76 -0.04
N GLY A 114 19.30 22.64 -1.03
CA GLY A 114 20.37 23.54 -1.50
C GLY A 114 21.38 22.90 -2.46
N LEU A 115 21.07 21.72 -2.99
CA LEU A 115 21.88 21.02 -3.98
C LEU A 115 21.56 21.51 -5.40
N GLU A 116 22.60 21.69 -6.21
CA GLU A 116 22.45 21.96 -7.64
C GLU A 116 22.46 20.66 -8.44
N LEU A 117 21.38 20.41 -9.19
CA LEU A 117 21.28 19.24 -10.06
C LEU A 117 21.79 19.57 -11.46
N VAL A 118 22.83 18.88 -11.89
CA VAL A 118 23.38 18.97 -13.25
C VAL A 118 22.99 17.71 -14.03
N PRO A 119 22.23 17.82 -15.13
CA PRO A 119 21.90 16.66 -15.95
C PRO A 119 23.16 16.10 -16.62
N TYR A 120 23.36 14.78 -16.53
CA TYR A 120 24.49 14.07 -17.13
C TYR A 120 23.99 13.08 -18.18
N LYS A 121 24.58 13.11 -19.38
CA LYS A 121 24.14 12.29 -20.53
C LYS A 121 25.08 11.13 -20.87
N GLY A 122 26.12 10.88 -20.07
CA GLY A 122 27.16 9.90 -20.38
C GLY A 122 28.21 10.47 -21.35
N GLY A 123 29.50 10.29 -21.03
CA GLY A 123 30.59 10.42 -22.02
C GLY A 123 31.01 11.84 -22.43
N GLY A 124 30.73 12.90 -21.67
CA GLY A 124 30.98 14.28 -22.15
C GLY A 124 31.49 15.34 -21.17
N THR A 125 31.48 15.12 -19.85
CA THR A 125 31.87 16.17 -18.89
C THR A 125 32.68 15.62 -17.74
N ALA A 126 33.69 16.38 -17.32
CA ALA A 126 34.39 16.16 -16.07
C ALA A 126 33.40 16.27 -14.91
N ILE A 127 33.27 15.20 -14.13
CA ILE A 127 32.39 15.12 -12.99
C ILE A 127 33.18 15.57 -11.75
N ASP A 128 32.79 16.70 -11.17
CA ASP A 128 33.46 17.28 -9.99
C ASP A 128 32.71 17.04 -8.67
N GLY A 129 31.64 16.23 -8.72
CA GLY A 129 30.77 15.89 -7.60
C GLY A 129 30.17 14.48 -7.75
N PRO A 130 29.32 14.03 -6.83
CA PRO A 130 28.73 12.69 -6.91
C PRO A 130 27.74 12.57 -8.08
N LEU A 131 27.67 11.38 -8.67
CA LEU A 131 26.74 11.04 -9.74
C LEU A 131 25.62 10.13 -9.23
N LEU A 132 24.38 10.51 -9.49
CA LEU A 132 23.20 9.68 -9.29
C LEU A 132 22.72 9.11 -10.63
N ALA A 133 22.60 7.80 -10.74
CA ALA A 133 22.08 7.12 -11.91
C ALA A 133 20.72 6.46 -11.60
N PHE A 134 19.69 6.84 -12.34
CA PHE A 134 18.33 6.32 -12.21
C PHE A 134 17.92 5.52 -13.44
N GLY A 135 17.59 4.24 -13.28
CA GLY A 135 17.11 3.40 -14.38
C GLY A 135 16.96 1.95 -13.98
N GLY A 136 16.11 1.21 -14.69
CA GLY A 136 15.90 -0.21 -14.40
C GLY A 136 17.12 -1.08 -14.71
N ALA A 137 18.00 -0.61 -15.60
CA ALA A 137 19.24 -1.26 -15.96
C ALA A 137 20.44 -0.37 -15.61
N ARG A 138 21.44 -0.95 -14.93
CA ARG A 138 22.73 -0.32 -14.65
C ARG A 138 23.44 0.00 -15.98
N PRO A 139 23.76 1.27 -16.26
CA PRO A 139 24.49 1.62 -17.47
C PRO A 139 25.92 1.10 -17.46
N ALA A 140 26.37 0.50 -18.57
CA ALA A 140 27.73 -0.04 -18.70
C ALA A 140 28.83 1.03 -18.55
N TRP A 141 28.56 2.27 -18.97
CA TRP A 141 29.51 3.38 -18.85
C TRP A 141 29.79 3.82 -17.40
N LEU A 142 28.99 3.37 -16.40
CA LEU A 142 29.31 3.64 -14.99
C LEU A 142 30.61 2.96 -14.56
N ASP A 143 30.95 1.82 -15.16
CA ASP A 143 32.16 1.07 -14.85
C ASP A 143 33.41 1.67 -15.51
N GLU A 144 33.21 2.54 -16.50
CA GLU A 144 34.27 3.25 -17.22
C GLU A 144 34.61 4.61 -16.57
N LEU A 145 33.93 4.97 -15.49
CA LEU A 145 34.19 6.22 -14.77
C LEU A 145 35.52 6.17 -14.01
N PRO A 146 36.24 7.30 -13.90
CA PRO A 146 37.44 7.41 -13.06
C PRO A 146 37.13 7.04 -11.61
N GLU A 147 38.08 6.40 -10.90
CA GLU A 147 37.90 5.99 -9.49
C GLU A 147 37.58 7.15 -8.54
N GLU A 148 37.95 8.37 -8.93
CA GLU A 148 37.67 9.63 -8.22
C GLU A 148 36.18 10.01 -8.24
N VAL A 149 35.42 9.47 -9.20
CA VAL A 149 33.99 9.75 -9.35
C VAL A 149 33.19 8.75 -8.52
N ARG A 150 32.64 9.23 -7.39
CA ARG A 150 31.69 8.46 -6.59
C ARG A 150 30.31 8.51 -7.23
N TRP A 151 29.69 7.35 -7.43
CA TRP A 151 28.37 7.25 -8.02
C TRP A 151 27.43 6.35 -7.21
N LEU A 152 26.12 6.56 -7.37
CA LEU A 152 25.07 5.76 -6.76
C LEU A 152 24.04 5.37 -7.83
N HIS A 153 23.79 4.07 -7.97
CA HIS A 153 22.73 3.55 -8.83
C HIS A 153 21.46 3.29 -8.03
N LEU A 154 20.32 3.71 -8.58
CA LEU A 154 19.00 3.50 -8.02
C LEU A 154 18.06 2.97 -9.09
N ASP A 155 17.54 1.77 -8.86
CA ASP A 155 16.64 1.08 -9.79
C ASP A 155 15.33 1.86 -10.00
N GLN A 156 14.89 2.57 -8.96
CA GLN A 156 13.65 3.35 -8.96
C GLN A 156 13.83 4.68 -8.24
N LEU A 157 13.06 5.69 -8.68
CA LEU A 157 12.96 6.96 -7.97
C LEU A 157 12.35 6.74 -6.58
N PRO A 158 12.89 7.37 -5.53
CA PRO A 158 12.38 7.20 -4.17
C PRO A 158 10.97 7.80 -4.07
N GLN A 159 9.97 6.93 -3.89
CA GLN A 159 8.56 7.31 -3.80
C GLN A 159 8.11 7.49 -2.35
N THR A 160 8.77 6.81 -1.41
CA THR A 160 8.44 6.90 0.02
C THR A 160 9.41 7.81 0.75
N PHE A 161 8.95 8.37 1.87
CA PHE A 161 9.75 9.21 2.75
C PHE A 161 11.03 8.53 3.21
N SER A 162 10.95 7.25 3.62
CA SER A 162 12.12 6.47 4.05
C SER A 162 13.16 6.29 2.95
N GLN A 163 12.73 6.07 1.70
CA GLN A 163 13.65 5.95 0.55
C GLN A 163 14.32 7.30 0.24
N GLN A 164 13.56 8.39 0.33
CA GLN A 164 14.10 9.74 0.14
C GLN A 164 15.14 10.09 1.21
N TRP A 165 14.88 9.70 2.46
CA TRP A 165 15.83 9.88 3.57
C TRP A 165 17.12 9.08 3.36
N GLU A 166 16.99 7.81 3.03
CA GLU A 166 18.14 6.94 2.79
C GLU A 166 19.03 7.47 1.66
N LEU A 167 18.42 8.04 0.62
CA LEU A 167 19.13 8.71 -0.46
C LEU A 167 19.94 9.92 0.03
N LEU A 168 19.33 10.79 0.85
CA LEU A 168 20.02 11.96 1.40
C LEU A 168 21.16 11.57 2.34
N ASP A 169 20.98 10.55 3.17
CA ASP A 169 22.03 10.06 4.07
C ASP A 169 23.22 9.48 3.29
N ARG A 170 22.95 8.66 2.26
CA ARG A 170 23.99 8.13 1.36
C ARG A 170 24.74 9.24 0.63
N LEU A 171 24.02 10.25 0.12
CA LEU A 171 24.62 11.42 -0.52
C LEU A 171 25.50 12.22 0.44
N GLN A 172 25.05 12.45 1.69
CA GLN A 172 25.84 13.16 2.69
C GLN A 172 27.15 12.43 2.98
N LYS A 173 27.09 11.10 3.17
CA LYS A 173 28.26 10.27 3.41
C LYS A 173 29.24 10.36 2.25
N MET A 174 28.78 10.18 1.00
CA MET A 174 29.62 10.34 -0.19
C MET A 174 30.28 11.73 -0.26
N LEU A 175 29.51 12.79 -0.03
CA LEU A 175 30.04 14.16 -0.05
C LEU A 175 31.06 14.44 1.07
N THR A 176 30.95 13.74 2.18
CA THR A 176 31.86 13.87 3.33
C THR A 176 33.14 13.09 3.06
N GLU A 177 33.04 11.86 2.56
CA GLU A 177 34.17 11.02 2.15
C GLU A 177 35.00 11.72 1.07
N MET A 178 34.36 12.21 0.01
CA MET A 178 35.05 12.96 -1.07
C MET A 178 35.76 14.21 -0.56
N LYS A 179 35.20 14.91 0.44
CA LYS A 179 35.86 16.07 1.06
C LYS A 179 37.11 15.63 1.83
N THR A 180 37.01 14.56 2.62
CA THR A 180 38.15 14.05 3.40
C THR A 180 39.27 13.47 2.52
N GLU A 181 38.94 12.90 1.36
CA GLU A 181 39.94 12.42 0.38
C GLU A 181 40.66 13.60 -0.28
N ARG A 182 39.93 14.65 -0.66
CA ARG A 182 40.52 15.88 -1.23
C ARG A 182 41.39 16.66 -0.25
N GLU A 183 41.09 16.62 1.05
CA GLU A 183 41.92 17.29 2.09
C GLU A 183 43.20 16.50 2.44
N LYS A 184 43.29 15.22 2.05
CA LYS A 184 44.45 14.35 2.32
C LYS A 184 45.43 14.23 1.14
N SER A 185 45.01 14.63 -0.06
CA SER A 185 45.84 14.64 -1.28
C SER A 185 46.51 15.99 -1.50
#